data_AF-A0A5R8KBV6-F1
#
_entry.id   AF-A0A5R8KBV6-F1
#
_cell.length_a   1.000
_cell.length_b   1.000
_cell.length_c   1.000
_cell.angle_alpha   90.00
_cell.angle_beta   90.00
_cell.angle_gamma   90.00
#
_symmetry.space_group_name_H-M   'P 1'
#
loop_
_entity.id
_entity.type
_entity.pdbx_description
1 polymer ?
#
loop_
_entity_poly.entity_id
_entity_poly.type
_entity_poly.pdbx_seq_one_letter_code
_entity_poly.pdbx_strand_id
1 'polypeptide(L)'
;MNFAAYFNFSEAALWIAISAVLFWRWFRSPKNQRPFSLSLPLAFFAFGISDLIEIRSGAWWTPWWLLLLKTLCVIVFLHQALQHQRRQKRKP
;
A
#
# COMPACT_ATOMS: atom_id res chain seq x y z
N MET A 1 -4.45 17.91 19.98
CA MET A 1 -4.28 16.81 19.00
C MET A 1 -2.88 16.23 19.18
N ASN A 2 -2.75 14.92 19.36
CA ASN A 2 -1.48 14.26 19.66
C ASN A 2 -0.57 14.24 18.41
N PHE A 3 0.74 14.41 18.58
CA PHE A 3 1.73 14.37 17.49
C PHE A 3 1.58 13.12 16.60
N ALA A 4 1.30 11.97 17.21
CA ALA A 4 1.04 10.70 16.52
C ALA A 4 -0.13 10.77 15.51
N ALA A 5 -1.18 11.53 15.80
CA ALA A 5 -2.33 11.63 14.91
C ALA A 5 -2.01 12.42 13.62
N TYR A 6 -1.20 13.48 13.73
CA TYR A 6 -0.75 14.24 12.57
C TYR A 6 0.20 13.42 11.70
N PHE A 7 1.12 12.69 12.34
CA PHE A 7 2.03 11.80 11.63
C PHE A 7 1.28 10.71 10.85
N ASN A 8 0.36 10.00 11.52
CA ASN A 8 -0.47 8.98 10.88
C ASN A 8 -1.36 9.55 9.76
N PHE A 9 -1.84 10.80 9.89
CA PHE A 9 -2.58 11.46 8.82
C PHE A 9 -1.69 11.72 7.59
N SER A 10 -0.47 12.20 7.81
CA SER A 10 0.50 12.39 6.74
C SER A 10 0.88 11.08 6.06
N GLU A 11 1.07 10.00 6.83
CA GLU A 11 1.31 8.66 6.30
C GLU A 11 0.12 8.17 5.47
N ALA A 12 -1.10 8.24 6.01
CA ALA A 12 -2.30 7.85 5.29
C ALA A 12 -2.46 8.61 3.96
N ALA A 13 -2.27 9.93 3.97
CA ALA A 13 -2.34 10.77 2.78
C ALA A 13 -1.30 10.37 1.74
N LEU A 14 -0.07 10.07 2.18
CA LEU A 14 1.01 9.61 1.32
C LEU A 14 0.69 8.25 0.69
N TRP A 15 0.21 7.27 1.46
CA TRP A 15 -0.12 5.94 0.93
C TRP A 15 -1.27 5.98 -0.07
N ILE A 16 -2.29 6.79 0.21
CA ILE A 16 -3.42 6.99 -0.71
C ILE A 16 -2.95 7.69 -2.00
N ALA A 17 -2.09 8.71 -1.91
CA ALA A 17 -1.52 9.38 -3.07
C ALA A 17 -0.69 8.42 -3.94
N ILE A 18 0.16 7.59 -3.33
CA ILE A 18 0.92 6.53 -4.02
C ILE A 18 -0.04 5.56 -4.71
N SER A 19 -1.08 5.11 -4.01
CA SER A 19 -2.08 4.21 -4.58
C SER A 19 -2.75 4.82 -5.82
N ALA A 20 -3.15 6.09 -5.77
CA ALA A 20 -3.77 6.78 -6.88
C ALA A 20 -2.85 6.84 -8.12
N VAL A 21 -1.57 7.16 -7.93
CA VAL A 21 -0.57 7.16 -9.02
C VAL A 21 -0.37 5.75 -9.59
N LEU A 22 -0.33 4.73 -8.74
CA LEU A 22 -0.17 3.34 -9.18
C LEU A 22 -1.42 2.84 -9.93
N PHE A 23 -2.62 3.17 -9.48
CA PHE A 23 -3.86 2.90 -10.21
C PHE A 23 -3.85 3.57 -11.57
N TRP A 24 -3.54 4.85 -11.62
CA TRP A 24 -3.46 5.61 -12.86
C TRP A 24 -2.48 4.99 -13.87
N ARG A 25 -1.28 4.61 -13.41
CA ARG A 25 -0.29 3.91 -14.24
C ARG A 25 -0.80 2.55 -14.72
N TRP A 26 -1.50 1.80 -13.87
CA TRP A 26 -2.05 0.50 -14.22
C TRP A 26 -3.17 0.59 -15.27
N PHE A 27 -4.06 1.59 -15.15
CA PHE A 27 -5.13 1.85 -16.11
C PHE A 27 -4.59 2.33 -17.46
N ARG A 28 -3.53 3.16 -17.47
CA ARG A 28 -2.88 3.61 -18.71
C ARG A 28 -2.00 2.56 -19.38
N SER A 29 -1.60 1.51 -18.66
CA SER A 29 -0.73 0.48 -19.22
C SER A 29 -1.55 -0.63 -19.89
N PRO A 30 -1.30 -0.96 -21.17
CA PRO A 30 -1.93 -2.10 -21.83
C PRO A 30 -1.58 -3.40 -21.08
N LYS A 31 -2.49 -4.38 -21.09
CA LYS A 31 -2.38 -5.63 -20.28
C LYS A 31 -0.98 -6.28 -20.34
N ASN A 32 -0.36 -6.30 -21.52
CA ASN A 32 0.94 -6.96 -21.75
C ASN A 32 2.16 -6.17 -21.26
N GLN A 33 1.99 -4.89 -20.90
CA GLN A 33 3.07 -4.00 -20.43
C GLN A 33 2.86 -3.53 -18.99
N ARG A 34 1.90 -4.12 -18.26
CA ARG A 34 1.62 -3.73 -16.88
C ARG A 34 2.83 -4.01 -15.98
N PRO A 35 3.41 -2.98 -15.36
CA PRO A 35 4.63 -3.14 -14.58
C PRO A 35 4.42 -3.93 -13.27
N PHE A 36 3.18 -3.95 -12.76
CA PHE A 36 2.80 -4.60 -11.51
C PHE A 36 1.35 -5.11 -11.56
N SER A 37 1.00 -5.97 -10.61
CA SER A 37 -0.36 -6.49 -10.42
C SER A 37 -1.27 -5.43 -9.80
N LEU A 38 -2.58 -5.52 -10.03
CA LEU A 38 -3.59 -4.66 -9.42
C LEU A 38 -3.63 -4.78 -7.89
N SER A 39 -3.13 -5.89 -7.34
CA SER A 39 -3.01 -6.08 -5.90
C SER A 39 -2.10 -5.04 -5.23
N LEU A 40 -1.10 -4.50 -5.95
CA LEU A 40 -0.17 -3.50 -5.40
C LEU A 40 -0.85 -2.17 -5.06
N PRO A 41 -1.52 -1.46 -5.99
CA PRO A 41 -2.25 -0.23 -5.65
C PRO A 41 -3.37 -0.47 -4.63
N LEU A 42 -4.05 -1.63 -4.68
CA LEU A 42 -5.07 -1.99 -3.69
C LEU A 42 -4.47 -2.13 -2.28
N ALA A 43 -3.30 -2.76 -2.15
CA ALA A 43 -2.61 -2.89 -0.86
C ALA A 43 -2.17 -1.53 -0.31
N PHE A 44 -1.65 -0.63 -1.14
CA PHE A 44 -1.32 0.75 -0.70
C PHE A 44 -2.56 1.52 -0.24
N PHE A 45 -3.68 1.37 -0.95
CA PHE A 45 -4.94 2.00 -0.58
C PHE A 45 -5.45 1.49 0.77
N ALA A 46 -5.47 0.16 0.94
CA ALA A 46 -5.91 -0.48 2.17
C ALA A 46 -5.01 -0.13 3.36
N PHE A 47 -3.69 -0.03 3.14
CA PHE A 47 -2.74 0.42 4.15
C PHE A 47 -3.02 1.87 4.57
N GLY A 48 -3.22 2.78 3.62
CA GLY A 48 -3.58 4.17 3.94
C GLY A 48 -4.91 4.31 4.67
N ILE A 49 -5.93 3.50 4.33
CA ILE A 49 -7.18 3.44 5.09
C ILE A 49 -6.93 2.94 6.51
N SER A 50 -6.07 1.93 6.69
CA SER A 50 -5.76 1.39 8.02
C SER A 50 -5.14 2.46 8.93
N ASP A 51 -4.30 3.34 8.39
CA ASP A 51 -3.72 4.47 9.12
C ASP A 51 -4.77 5.56 9.45
N LEU A 52 -5.76 5.80 8.57
CA LEU A 52 -6.89 6.70 8.90
C LEU A 52 -7.75 6.14 10.04
N ILE A 53 -7.92 4.83 10.11
CA ILE A 53 -8.68 4.17 11.17
C ILE A 53 -7.89 4.24 12.48
N GLU A 54 -6.56 4.12 12.42
CA GLU A 54 -5.68 4.29 13.58
C GLU A 54 -5.81 5.66 14.24
N ILE A 55 -5.98 6.73 13.44
CA ILE A 55 -6.24 8.08 13.97
C ILE A 55 -7.54 8.11 14.79
N ARG A 56 -8.56 7.34 14.38
CA ARG A 56 -9.87 7.29 15.08
C ARG A 56 -9.87 6.34 16.27
N SER A 57 -9.20 5.19 16.17
CA SER A 57 -9.15 4.19 17.23
C SER A 57 -8.14 4.55 18.33
N GLY A 58 -7.15 5.39 18.02
CA GLY A 58 -6.09 5.80 18.94
C GLY A 58 -5.05 4.70 19.21
N ALA A 59 -5.18 3.53 18.60
CA ALA A 59 -4.17 2.47 18.67
C ALA A 59 -4.05 1.71 17.36
N TRP A 60 -2.81 1.36 17.02
CA TRP A 60 -2.45 0.66 15.78
C TRP A 60 -2.87 -0.83 15.76
N TRP A 61 -3.23 -1.40 16.91
CA TRP A 61 -3.64 -2.80 17.06
C TRP A 61 -5.12 -3.01 17.37
N THR A 62 -5.88 -1.97 17.70
CA THR A 62 -7.33 -2.08 17.95
C THR A 62 -8.11 -1.40 16.83
N PRO A 63 -9.03 -2.12 16.18
CA PRO A 63 -9.31 -3.56 16.28
C PRO A 63 -8.21 -4.46 15.67
N TRP A 64 -8.05 -5.69 16.17
CA TRP A 64 -6.96 -6.63 15.82
C TRP A 64 -6.83 -6.93 14.32
N TRP A 65 -7.93 -6.81 13.57
CA TRP A 65 -7.92 -7.01 12.12
C TRP A 65 -7.10 -5.96 11.38
N LEU A 66 -6.83 -4.78 11.97
CA LEU A 66 -5.93 -3.78 11.39
C LEU A 66 -4.51 -4.33 11.25
N LEU A 67 -4.03 -5.06 12.26
CA LEU A 67 -2.73 -5.72 12.19
C LEU A 67 -2.70 -6.77 11.08
N LEU A 68 -3.76 -7.56 10.95
CA LEU A 68 -3.88 -8.55 9.88
C LEU A 68 -3.87 -7.88 8.51
N LEU A 69 -4.62 -6.78 8.35
CA LEU A 69 -4.66 -6.00 7.11
C LEU A 69 -3.29 -5.42 6.76
N LYS A 70 -2.62 -4.77 7.72
CA LYS A 70 -1.27 -4.22 7.53
C LYS A 70 -0.28 -5.34 7.14
N THR A 71 -0.35 -6.49 7.81
CA THR A 71 0.49 -7.66 7.52
C THR A 71 0.25 -8.20 6.10
N LEU A 72 -1.01 -8.35 5.68
CA LEU A 72 -1.34 -8.77 4.32
C LEU A 72 -0.86 -7.77 3.27
N CYS A 73 -0.97 -6.46 3.53
CA CYS A 73 -0.45 -5.43 2.63
C CYS A 73 1.07 -5.54 2.47
N VAL A 74 1.81 -5.73 3.58
CA VAL A 74 3.26 -5.92 3.56
C VAL A 74 3.65 -7.17 2.76
N ILE A 75 2.92 -8.29 2.92
CA ILE A 75 3.14 -9.50 2.11
C ILE A 75 2.98 -9.21 0.61
N VAL A 76 1.95 -8.46 0.23
CA VAL A 76 1.74 -8.04 -1.17
C VAL A 76 2.89 -7.17 -1.67
N PHE A 77 3.35 -6.21 -0.86
CA PHE A 77 4.49 -5.35 -1.20
C PHE A 77 5.76 -6.17 -1.44
N LEU A 78 6.08 -7.08 -0.52
CA LEU A 78 7.24 -7.97 -0.64
C LEU A 78 7.13 -8.88 -1.85
N HIS A 79 5.98 -9.50 -2.07
CA HIS A 79 5.76 -10.38 -3.22
C HIS A 79 5.97 -9.62 -4.55
N GLN A 80 5.41 -8.41 -4.66
CA GLN A 80 5.56 -7.57 -5.85
C GLN A 80 7.00 -7.06 -6.03
N ALA A 81 7.69 -6.69 -4.95
CA ALA A 81 9.09 -6.26 -4.99
C ALA A 81 10.02 -7.41 -5.43
N LEU A 82 9.85 -8.61 -4.87
CA LEU A 82 10.61 -9.80 -5.25
C LEU A 82 10.35 -10.18 -6.71
N GLN A 83 9.10 -10.11 -7.18
CA GLN A 83 8.78 -10.35 -8.58
C GLN A 83 9.45 -9.33 -9.50
N HIS A 84 9.46 -8.06 -9.10
CA HIS A 84 10.11 -7.00 -9.87
C HIS A 84 11.63 -7.20 -9.95
N GLN A 85 12.29 -7.52 -8.84
CA GLN A 85 13.72 -7.83 -8.81
C GLN A 85 14.06 -9.05 -9.67
N ARG A 86 13.25 -10.12 -9.59
CA ARG A 86 13.42 -11.31 -10.44
C ARG A 86 13.28 -10.98 -11.94
N ARG A 87 12.37 -10.07 -12.30
CA ARG A 87 12.22 -9.60 -13.70
C ARG A 87 13.41 -8.75 -14.15
N GLN A 88 13.95 -7.89 -13.28
CA GLN A 88 15.13 -7.09 -13.60
C GLN A 88 16.38 -7.96 -13.80
N LYS A 89 16.62 -8.93 -12.90
CA LYS A 89 17.76 -9.87 -13.00
C LYS A 89 17.70 -10.80 -14.23
N ARG A 90 16.52 -10.93 -14.86
CA ARG A 90 16.32 -11.75 -16.06
C ARG A 90 16.46 -10.98 -17.37
N LYS A 91 16.62 -9.64 -17.32
CA LYS A 91 16.97 -8.88 -18.51
C LYS A 91 18.48 -9.07 -18.78
N PRO A 92 18.87 -9.62 -19.94
CA PRO A 92 20.28 -9.82 -20.30
C PRO A 92 21.01 -8.48 -20.46
#